data_AF-A0A3R9N3G7-F1
#
_entry.id   AF-A0A3R9N3G7-F1
#
_cell.length_a   1.000
_cell.length_b   1.000
_cell.length_c   1.000
_cell.angle_alpha   90.00
_cell.angle_beta   90.00
_cell.angle_gamma   90.00
#
_symmetry.space_group_name_H-M   'P 1'
#
loop_
_entity.id
_entity.type
_entity.pdbx_description
1 polymer ?
#
loop_
_entity_poly.entity_id
_entity_poly.type
_entity_poly.pdbx_seq_one_letter_code
_entity_poly.pdbx_strand_id
1 'polypeptide(L)'
;MAIKKPKLGLPPTPPTSLSNAAMQEMINKGGSVLEPATSTAKAEPEEDKLKSFTFKIYESELAQIRAIQDSLPKRDRISIHDFVLAAVKEKIGKMTKKSNSK
;
A
#
# COMPACT_ATOMS: atom_id res chain seq x y z
N MET A 1 30.33 35.52 -57.48
CA MET A 1 30.29 35.77 -56.03
C MET A 1 29.85 34.49 -55.35
N ALA A 2 30.72 33.90 -54.53
CA ALA A 2 30.56 32.56 -53.97
C ALA A 2 29.94 32.63 -52.56
N ILE A 3 28.80 31.98 -52.36
CA ILE A 3 28.19 31.84 -51.04
C ILE A 3 28.05 30.33 -50.74
N LYS A 4 28.76 29.93 -49.69
CA LYS A 4 29.11 28.55 -49.31
C LYS A 4 27.94 27.85 -48.63
N LYS A 5 27.68 26.59 -49.01
CA LYS A 5 26.81 25.65 -48.28
C LYS A 5 27.44 25.31 -46.91
N PRO A 6 26.73 25.40 -45.77
CA PRO A 6 27.24 24.88 -44.52
C PRO A 6 27.05 23.35 -44.45
N LYS A 7 28.17 22.65 -44.23
CA LYS A 7 28.29 21.20 -44.06
C LYS A 7 27.60 20.74 -42.76
N LEU A 8 26.86 19.65 -42.90
CA LEU A 8 26.52 18.61 -41.91
C LEU A 8 27.31 18.72 -40.58
N GLY A 9 26.65 19.13 -39.50
CA GLY A 9 27.18 19.05 -38.14
C GLY A 9 26.70 17.75 -37.49
N LEU A 10 27.63 16.82 -37.27
CA LEU A 10 27.39 15.61 -36.48
C LEU A 10 26.99 15.97 -35.03
N PRO A 11 26.10 15.20 -34.36
CA PRO A 11 25.88 15.34 -32.93
C PRO A 11 27.17 14.96 -32.15
N PRO A 12 27.44 15.60 -31.00
CA PRO A 12 28.64 15.33 -30.21
C PRO A 12 28.63 13.87 -29.75
N THR A 13 29.75 13.17 -29.98
CA THR A 13 30.00 11.84 -29.43
C THR A 13 29.98 11.89 -27.90
N PRO A 14 29.32 10.95 -27.21
CA PRO A 14 29.39 10.86 -25.76
C PRO A 14 30.83 10.53 -25.32
N PRO A 15 31.32 11.11 -24.21
CA PRO A 15 32.66 10.81 -23.73
C PRO A 15 32.77 9.34 -23.33
N THR A 16 33.85 8.73 -23.82
CA THR A 16 34.36 7.40 -23.47
C THR A 16 34.43 7.20 -21.96
N SER A 17 33.74 6.15 -21.49
CA SER A 17 33.94 5.46 -20.21
C SER A 17 33.92 6.35 -18.95
N LEU A 18 32.72 6.67 -18.46
CA LEU A 18 32.53 7.00 -17.06
C LEU A 18 32.81 5.75 -16.23
N SER A 19 34.01 5.68 -15.64
CA SER A 19 34.34 4.70 -14.61
C SER A 19 33.33 4.80 -13.46
N ASN A 20 32.87 3.64 -12.97
CA ASN A 20 31.87 3.51 -11.92
C ASN A 20 32.25 4.29 -10.65
N ALA A 21 33.56 4.45 -10.38
CA ALA A 21 34.07 5.23 -9.26
C ALA A 21 33.79 6.75 -9.38
N ALA A 22 33.88 7.30 -10.59
CA ALA A 22 33.62 8.73 -10.83
C ALA A 22 32.12 9.07 -10.71
N MET A 23 31.24 8.11 -11.02
CA MET A 23 29.80 8.28 -10.81
C MET A 23 29.44 8.24 -9.31
N GLN A 24 30.09 7.38 -8.53
CA GLN A 24 29.88 7.31 -7.08
C GLN A 24 30.31 8.61 -6.37
N GLU A 25 31.39 9.26 -6.81
CA GLU A 25 31.83 10.55 -6.24
C GLU A 25 30.85 11.71 -6.52
N MET A 26 30.17 11.70 -7.68
CA MET A 26 29.12 12.69 -7.98
C MET A 26 27.88 12.48 -7.12
N ILE A 27 27.51 11.22 -6.85
CA ILE A 27 26.41 10.88 -5.93
C ILE A 27 26.75 11.32 -4.51
N ASN A 28 27.99 11.10 -4.06
CA ASN A 28 28.43 11.47 -2.70
C ASN A 28 28.57 12.99 -2.49
N LYS A 29 28.71 13.79 -3.56
CA LYS A 29 28.79 15.26 -3.48
C LYS A 29 27.45 15.98 -3.59
N GLY A 30 26.39 15.30 -4.04
CA GLY A 30 25.07 15.89 -4.26
C GLY A 30 24.08 15.55 -3.16
N GLY A 31 24.12 16.26 -2.03
CA GLY A 31 23.00 16.28 -1.07
C GLY A 31 23.36 16.15 0.40
N SER A 32 24.21 17.04 0.93
CA SER A 32 24.24 17.26 2.38
C SER A 32 23.04 18.14 2.76
N VAL A 33 21.90 17.51 3.05
CA VAL A 33 20.89 18.11 3.91
C VAL A 33 21.26 17.69 5.32
N LEU A 34 21.67 18.67 6.13
CA LEU A 34 21.79 18.52 7.58
C LEU A 34 20.44 18.04 8.10
N GLU A 35 20.36 16.77 8.53
CA GLU A 35 19.21 16.32 9.31
C GLU A 35 19.17 17.13 10.60
N PRO A 36 18.09 17.88 10.89
CA PRO A 36 17.86 18.34 12.24
C PRO A 36 17.58 17.10 13.09
N ALA A 37 18.47 16.83 14.02
CA ALA A 37 18.30 15.82 15.06
C ALA A 37 17.05 16.13 15.90
N THR A 38 15.88 15.68 15.46
CA THR A 38 14.68 15.43 16.27
C THR A 38 13.61 14.77 15.41
N SER A 39 13.52 13.45 15.46
CA SER A 39 12.22 12.79 15.58
C SER A 39 12.48 11.34 15.94
N THR A 40 12.16 11.03 17.20
CA THR A 40 11.62 9.74 17.67
C THR A 40 11.57 8.66 16.60
N ALA A 41 12.23 7.52 16.86
CA ALA A 41 11.96 6.25 16.20
C ALA A 41 10.45 6.05 16.09
N LYS A 42 9.88 6.48 14.96
CA LYS A 42 8.51 6.23 14.61
C LYS A 42 8.57 4.79 14.16
N ALA A 43 8.16 3.89 15.05
CA ALA A 43 7.83 2.53 14.68
C ALA A 43 7.12 2.61 13.32
N GLU A 44 7.72 2.00 12.30
CA GLU A 44 7.03 1.79 11.04
C GLU A 44 5.66 1.24 11.42
N PRO A 45 4.55 1.84 10.95
CA PRO A 45 3.26 1.21 11.15
C PRO A 45 3.42 -0.18 10.55
N GLU A 46 3.33 -1.22 11.38
CA GLU A 46 3.26 -2.61 10.91
C GLU A 46 2.31 -2.56 9.73
N GLU A 47 2.83 -2.77 8.52
CA GLU A 47 2.00 -2.80 7.34
C GLU A 47 0.92 -3.83 7.65
N ASP A 48 -0.34 -3.40 7.73
CA ASP A 48 -1.47 -4.28 7.98
C ASP A 48 -1.64 -5.14 6.72
N LYS A 49 -0.75 -6.14 6.62
CA LYS A 49 -0.63 -7.00 5.45
C LYS A 49 -1.95 -7.73 5.33
N LEU A 50 -2.61 -7.53 4.20
CA LEU A 50 -3.92 -8.11 3.91
C LEU A 50 -3.82 -9.64 4.00
N LYS A 51 -4.27 -10.20 5.12
CA LYS A 51 -4.34 -11.65 5.32
C LYS A 51 -5.68 -12.14 4.81
N SER A 52 -5.68 -12.78 3.65
CA SER A 52 -6.87 -13.46 3.13
C SER A 52 -7.01 -14.82 3.79
N PHE A 53 -8.24 -15.19 4.13
CA PHE A 53 -8.58 -16.54 4.53
C PHE A 53 -9.94 -16.93 3.95
N THR A 54 -10.09 -18.20 3.62
CA THR A 54 -11.35 -18.77 3.15
C THR A 54 -11.80 -19.78 4.18
N PHE A 55 -13.06 -19.69 4.60
CA PHE A 55 -13.67 -20.70 5.45
C PHE A 55 -14.85 -21.33 4.71
N LYS A 56 -15.07 -22.61 4.96
CA LYS A 56 -16.17 -23.38 4.37
C LYS A 56 -17.36 -23.31 5.31
N ILE A 57 -18.53 -23.01 4.76
CA ILE A 57 -19.82 -23.06 5.46
C ILE A 57 -20.80 -23.86 4.61
N TYR A 58 -21.86 -24.35 5.24
CA TYR A 58 -22.93 -25.00 4.51
C TYR A 58 -23.70 -23.99 3.67
N GLU A 59 -24.26 -24.44 2.55
CA GLU A 59 -25.09 -23.60 1.68
C GLU A 59 -26.31 -23.03 2.42
N SER A 60 -26.89 -23.82 3.32
CA SER A 60 -27.99 -23.39 4.20
C SER A 60 -27.59 -22.21 5.09
N GLU A 61 -26.37 -22.19 5.60
CA GLU A 61 -25.84 -21.09 6.42
C GLU A 61 -25.61 -19.84 5.57
N LEU A 62 -25.06 -20.00 4.36
CA LEU A 62 -24.91 -18.90 3.41
C LEU A 62 -26.27 -18.26 3.07
N ALA A 63 -27.29 -19.08 2.84
CA ALA A 63 -28.65 -18.62 2.56
C ALA A 63 -29.25 -17.84 3.73
N GLN A 64 -29.05 -18.31 4.97
CA GLN A 64 -29.48 -17.60 6.17
C GLN A 64 -28.81 -16.24 6.31
N ILE A 65 -27.49 -16.16 6.08
CA ILE A 65 -26.75 -14.90 6.17
C ILE A 65 -27.30 -13.90 5.13
N ARG A 66 -27.54 -14.34 3.90
CA ARG A 66 -28.11 -13.48 2.84
C ARG A 66 -29.52 -13.01 3.17
N ALA A 67 -30.37 -13.89 3.70
CA ALA A 67 -31.72 -13.52 4.11
C ALA A 67 -31.72 -12.42 5.19
N ILE A 68 -30.79 -12.50 6.16
CA ILE A 68 -30.62 -11.47 7.18
C ILE A 68 -30.12 -10.17 6.55
N GLN A 69 -29.11 -10.24 5.68
CA GLN A 69 -28.59 -9.06 4.97
C GLN A 69 -29.67 -8.35 4.14
N ASP A 70 -30.52 -9.11 3.44
CA ASP A 70 -31.60 -8.56 2.60
C ASP A 70 -32.74 -7.93 3.41
N SER A 71 -32.95 -8.41 4.64
CA SER A 71 -33.92 -7.86 5.59
C SER A 71 -33.51 -6.49 6.15
N LEU A 72 -32.23 -6.12 6.04
CA LEU A 72 -31.76 -4.81 6.50
C LEU A 72 -32.30 -3.68 5.60
N PRO A 73 -32.54 -2.48 6.17
CA PRO A 73 -32.92 -1.31 5.39
C PRO A 73 -31.96 -1.11 4.21
N LYS A 74 -32.49 -0.75 3.03
CA LYS A 74 -31.68 -0.60 1.80
C LYS A 74 -30.47 0.33 1.97
N ARG A 75 -30.56 1.27 2.92
CA ARG A 75 -29.48 2.21 3.26
C ARG A 75 -28.26 1.54 3.87
N ASP A 76 -28.45 0.42 4.57
CA ASP A 76 -27.42 -0.25 5.37
C ASP A 76 -27.02 -1.61 4.77
N ARG A 77 -27.38 -1.85 3.51
CA ARG A 77 -26.96 -3.05 2.76
C ARG A 77 -25.47 -2.95 2.44
N ILE A 78 -24.65 -3.46 3.34
CA ILE A 78 -23.20 -3.61 3.18
C ILE A 78 -22.86 -4.88 2.40
N SER A 79 -21.61 -5.04 1.98
CA SER A 79 -21.13 -6.26 1.34
C SER A 79 -21.24 -7.47 2.29
N ILE A 80 -21.37 -8.68 1.74
CA ILE A 80 -21.39 -9.92 2.54
C ILE A 80 -20.13 -10.05 3.41
N HIS A 81 -18.99 -9.60 2.88
CA HIS A 81 -17.71 -9.55 3.58
C HIS A 81 -17.79 -8.68 4.83
N ASP A 82 -18.28 -7.44 4.69
CA ASP A 82 -18.35 -6.49 5.80
C ASP A 82 -19.40 -6.93 6.82
N PHE A 83 -20.50 -7.54 6.36
CA PHE A 83 -21.51 -8.12 7.23
C PHE A 83 -20.92 -9.22 8.12
N VAL A 84 -20.19 -10.17 7.53
CA VAL A 84 -19.54 -11.24 8.29
C VAL A 84 -18.49 -10.66 9.27
N LEU A 85 -17.68 -9.70 8.83
CA LEU A 85 -16.70 -9.06 9.71
C LEU A 85 -17.34 -8.34 10.90
N ALA A 86 -18.42 -7.59 10.66
CA ALA A 86 -19.14 -6.89 11.71
C ALA A 86 -19.72 -7.86 12.74
N ALA A 87 -20.36 -8.94 12.27
CA ALA A 87 -20.92 -9.99 13.13
C ALA A 87 -19.85 -10.70 13.96
N VAL A 88 -18.67 -10.99 13.37
CA VAL A 88 -17.54 -11.60 14.09
C VAL A 88 -17.01 -10.64 15.16
N LYS A 89 -16.81 -9.35 14.83
CA LYS A 89 -16.35 -8.34 15.80
C LYS A 89 -17.35 -8.18 16.95
N GLU A 90 -18.65 -8.15 16.67
CA GLU A 90 -19.70 -8.08 17.68
C GLU A 90 -19.68 -9.30 18.60
N LYS A 91 -19.54 -10.51 18.02
CA LYS A 91 -19.46 -11.76 18.79
C LYS A 91 -18.26 -11.75 19.73
N ILE A 92 -17.08 -11.36 19.24
CA ILE A 92 -15.86 -11.25 20.06
C ILE A 92 -16.08 -10.24 21.19
N GLY A 93 -16.61 -9.05 20.88
CA GLY A 93 -16.88 -8.02 21.88
C GLY A 93 -17.88 -8.45 22.97
N LYS A 94 -18.87 -9.29 22.63
CA LYS A 94 -19.79 -9.89 23.63
C LYS A 94 -19.11 -10.95 24.49
N MET A 95 -18.23 -11.76 23.89
CA MET A 95 -17.51 -12.81 24.61
C MET A 95 -16.50 -12.25 25.62
N THR A 96 -15.72 -11.23 25.23
CA THR A 96 -14.74 -10.59 26.12
C THR A 96 -15.41 -9.90 27.30
N LYS A 97 -16.55 -9.22 27.10
CA LYS A 97 -17.34 -8.65 28.21
C LYS A 97 -17.86 -9.72 29.16
N LYS A 98 -18.27 -10.88 28.64
CA LYS A 98 -18.82 -11.98 29.45
C LYS A 98 -17.74 -12.75 30.22
N SER A 99 -16.52 -12.82 29.70
CA SER A 99 -15.39 -13.46 30.39
C SER A 99 -14.78 -12.56 31.47
N ASN A 100 -14.82 -11.24 31.33
CA ASN A 100 -14.23 -10.28 32.28
C ASN A 100 -15.15 -9.92 33.48
N SER A 101 -16.38 -10.45 33.52
CA SER A 101 -17.32 -10.30 34.66
C SER A 101 -17.38 -11.55 35.54
N LYS A 102 -16.33 -12.36 35.54
CA LYS A 102 -16.17 -13.55 36.39
C LYS A 102 -14.86 -13.43 37.15
#